data_AF-A0A7V1V4U7-F1
#
_entry.id   AF-A0A7V1V4U7-F1
#
_cell.length_a   1.000
_cell.length_b   1.000
_cell.length_c   1.000
_cell.angle_alpha   90.00
_cell.angle_beta   90.00
_cell.angle_gamma   90.00
#
_symmetry.space_group_name_H-M   'P 1'
#
loop_
_entity.id
_entity.type
_entity.pdbx_description
1 polymer ?
#
loop_
_entity_poly.entity_id
_entity_poly.type
_entity_poly.pdbx_seq_one_letter_code
_entity_poly.pdbx_strand_id
1 'polypeptide(L)'
;MFHILVLHGPNLNLLGKRERTIYGDATLRAIDTALTRLAEREGVRLTIRQSNREGQLVDWIQEARDRYDAIVINPAGYTHTSVAIRDAIAAVSVPTVEVHMSNIYRREEFRHQSYIAGVALGQVSGFGMDSYLLGLRAAIAHLRATRDVSGRMRRGRQRGGSRR
;
A
#
# COMPACT_ATOMS: atom_id res chain seq x y z
N MET A 1 13.71 10.08 -6.99
CA MET A 1 13.47 8.64 -6.79
C MET A 1 12.27 8.52 -5.87
N PHE A 2 11.25 7.73 -6.22
CA PHE A 2 10.06 7.60 -5.37
C PHE A 2 10.38 6.85 -4.07
N HIS A 3 9.68 7.17 -3.00
CA HIS A 3 9.77 6.56 -1.68
C HIS A 3 8.38 6.08 -1.25
N ILE A 4 8.23 4.77 -1.05
CA ILE A 4 6.96 4.14 -0.73
C ILE A 4 7.00 3.55 0.67
N LEU A 5 5.95 3.81 1.46
CA LEU A 5 5.76 3.21 2.76
C LEU A 5 4.96 1.91 2.61
N VAL A 6 5.49 0.80 3.14
CA VAL A 6 4.79 -0.47 3.23
C VAL A 6 4.40 -0.72 4.67
N LEU A 7 3.11 -0.95 4.92
CA LEU A 7 2.56 -1.18 6.25
C LEU A 7 1.93 -2.57 6.35
N HIS A 8 2.32 -3.29 7.40
CA HIS A 8 1.74 -4.56 7.78
C HIS A 8 0.97 -4.40 9.09
N GLY A 9 -0.33 -4.70 9.04
CA GLY A 9 -1.24 -4.68 10.17
C GLY A 9 -1.03 -5.83 11.17
N PRO A 10 -2.03 -6.05 12.04
CA PRO A 10 -1.91 -6.95 13.16
C PRO A 10 -1.74 -8.41 12.74
N ASN A 11 -1.00 -9.16 13.55
CA ASN A 11 -0.74 -10.59 13.46
C ASN A 11 0.08 -11.05 12.24
N LEU A 12 0.39 -10.17 11.28
CA LEU A 12 1.21 -10.53 10.11
C LEU A 12 2.64 -10.92 10.49
N ASN A 13 3.14 -10.46 11.65
CA ASN A 13 4.42 -10.91 12.21
C ASN A 13 4.44 -12.41 12.60
N LEU A 14 3.27 -13.06 12.65
CA LEU A 14 3.12 -14.49 12.98
C LEU A 14 3.03 -15.38 11.73
N LEU A 15 3.10 -14.81 10.52
CA LEU A 15 3.14 -15.58 9.27
C LEU A 15 4.28 -16.62 9.28
N GLY A 16 3.97 -17.82 8.78
CA GLY A 16 4.86 -19.00 8.82
C GLY A 16 4.90 -19.75 10.15
N LYS A 17 4.31 -19.20 11.23
CA LYS A 17 4.19 -19.86 12.55
C LYS A 17 2.77 -20.35 12.86
N ARG A 18 1.72 -19.76 12.26
CA ARG A 18 0.30 -20.14 12.39
C ARG A 18 -0.39 -20.18 11.02
N GLU A 19 -1.51 -20.90 10.92
CA GLU A 19 -2.45 -20.89 9.77
C GLU A 19 -1.82 -21.17 8.38
N ARG A 20 -0.89 -22.14 8.31
CA ARG A 20 -0.22 -22.54 7.05
C ARG A 20 -1.20 -22.96 5.96
N THR A 21 -2.35 -23.51 6.31
CA THR A 21 -3.41 -23.87 5.34
C THR A 21 -4.02 -22.67 4.63
N ILE A 22 -3.97 -21.46 5.23
CA ILE A 22 -4.55 -20.24 4.65
C ILE A 22 -3.46 -19.39 3.98
N TYR A 23 -2.26 -19.29 4.56
CA TYR A 23 -1.21 -18.37 4.09
C TYR A 23 0.04 -19.06 3.52
N GLY A 24 0.08 -20.39 3.50
CA GLY A 24 1.23 -21.18 3.09
C GLY A 24 2.42 -21.04 4.06
N ASP A 25 3.62 -21.33 3.55
CA ASP A 25 4.89 -21.18 4.28
C ASP A 25 5.49 -19.77 4.17
N ALA A 26 4.76 -18.82 3.59
CA ALA A 26 5.21 -17.45 3.46
C ALA A 26 5.43 -16.82 4.85
N THR A 27 6.59 -16.22 5.06
CA THR A 27 6.90 -15.42 6.25
C THR A 27 6.86 -13.94 5.91
N LEU A 28 6.63 -13.08 6.91
CA LEU A 28 6.72 -11.64 6.70
C LEU A 28 8.08 -11.23 6.13
N ARG A 29 9.17 -11.84 6.63
CA ARG A 29 10.53 -11.64 6.11
C ARG A 29 10.67 -11.99 4.62
N ALA A 30 10.00 -13.05 4.16
CA ALA A 30 10.02 -13.42 2.74
C ALA A 30 9.29 -12.38 1.88
N ILE A 31 8.17 -11.85 2.36
CA ILE A 31 7.44 -10.75 1.73
C ILE A 31 8.32 -9.51 1.63
N ASP A 32 8.95 -9.09 2.74
CA ASP A 32 9.83 -7.91 2.78
C ASP A 32 11.00 -8.04 1.81
N THR A 33 11.58 -9.24 1.72
CA THR A 33 12.67 -9.56 0.80
C THR A 33 12.21 -9.45 -0.66
N ALA A 34 11.04 -10.00 -0.98
CA ALA A 34 10.48 -9.94 -2.33
C ALA A 34 10.15 -8.50 -2.75
N LEU A 35 9.57 -7.71 -1.85
CA LEU A 35 9.28 -6.30 -2.04
C LEU A 35 10.55 -5.47 -2.27
N THR A 36 11.57 -5.68 -1.43
CA THR A 36 12.86 -4.97 -1.56
C THR A 36 13.51 -5.25 -2.91
N ARG A 37 13.57 -6.53 -3.33
CA ARG A 37 14.10 -6.91 -4.66
C ARG A 37 13.31 -6.28 -5.80
N LEU A 38 11.99 -6.17 -5.68
CA LEU A 38 11.17 -5.52 -6.70
C LEU A 38 11.44 -4.01 -6.73
N ALA A 39 11.54 -3.36 -5.57
CA ALA A 39 11.83 -1.94 -5.47
C ALA A 39 13.21 -1.57 -6.07
N GLU A 40 14.24 -2.39 -5.84
CA GLU A 40 15.56 -2.23 -6.46
C GLU A 40 15.47 -2.27 -7.99
N ARG A 41 14.77 -3.28 -8.55
CA ARG A 41 14.57 -3.40 -10.00
C ARG A 41 13.79 -2.24 -10.60
N GLU A 42 12.85 -1.67 -9.85
CA GLU A 42 12.00 -0.56 -10.31
C GLU A 42 12.59 0.82 -10.00
N GLY A 43 13.75 0.89 -9.34
CA GLY A 43 14.41 2.15 -8.98
C GLY A 43 13.60 2.99 -8.00
N VAL A 44 12.97 2.36 -7.00
CA VAL A 44 12.25 3.03 -5.91
C VAL A 44 12.78 2.60 -4.55
N ARG A 45 12.56 3.42 -3.54
CA ARG A 45 12.96 3.15 -2.15
C ARG A 45 11.75 2.74 -1.33
N LEU A 46 11.93 1.79 -0.42
CA LEU A 46 10.89 1.37 0.52
C LEU A 46 11.24 1.74 1.96
N THR A 47 10.23 2.04 2.75
CA THR A 47 10.27 1.88 4.21
C THR A 47 9.20 0.86 4.56
N ILE A 48 9.58 -0.22 5.25
CA ILE A 48 8.67 -1.31 5.59
C ILE A 48 8.50 -1.34 7.11
N ARG A 49 7.26 -1.33 7.59
CA ARG A 49 6.94 -1.36 9.03
C ARG A 49 5.76 -2.29 9.33
N GLN A 50 5.76 -2.89 10.51
CA GLN A 50 4.67 -3.74 11.00
C GLN A 50 4.25 -3.30 12.40
N SER A 51 2.95 -3.34 12.68
CA SER A 51 2.44 -3.12 14.04
C SER A 51 1.15 -3.88 14.31
N ASN A 52 1.01 -4.33 15.56
CA ASN A 52 -0.24 -4.87 16.11
C ASN A 52 -1.10 -3.80 16.79
N ARG A 53 -0.66 -2.54 16.82
CA ARG A 53 -1.33 -1.43 17.48
C ARG A 53 -1.91 -0.49 16.43
N GLU A 54 -3.23 -0.32 16.45
CA GLU A 54 -3.95 0.57 15.52
C GLU A 54 -3.38 1.99 15.53
N GLY A 55 -3.21 2.61 16.70
CA GLY A 55 -2.66 3.96 16.83
C GLY A 55 -1.28 4.12 16.19
N GLN A 56 -0.41 3.10 16.28
CA GLN A 56 0.90 3.16 15.65
C GLN A 56 0.82 3.17 14.11
N LEU A 57 -0.15 2.44 13.53
CA LEU A 57 -0.38 2.48 12.08
C LEU A 57 -0.92 3.84 11.67
N VAL A 58 -1.84 4.41 12.46
CA VAL A 58 -2.36 5.77 12.26
C VAL A 58 -1.23 6.80 12.27
N ASP A 59 -0.34 6.75 13.26
CA ASP A 59 0.81 7.66 13.37
C ASP A 59 1.71 7.57 12.12
N TRP A 60 2.03 6.35 11.66
CA TRP A 60 2.86 6.16 10.47
C TRP A 60 2.17 6.60 9.18
N ILE A 61 0.85 6.50 9.10
CA ILE A 61 0.07 7.03 7.97
C ILE A 61 0.12 8.56 8.00
N GLN A 62 -0.05 9.19 9.16
CA GLN A 62 0.05 10.64 9.32
C GLN A 62 1.44 11.17 8.96
N GLU A 63 2.51 10.50 9.42
CA GLU A 63 3.90 10.78 9.05
C GLU A 63 4.13 10.72 7.53
N ALA A 64 3.27 10.01 6.78
CA ALA A 64 3.52 9.76 5.38
C ALA A 64 3.35 10.96 4.48
N ARG A 65 2.49 11.92 4.87
CA ARG A 65 2.16 13.11 4.10
C ARG A 65 3.38 13.86 3.55
N ASP A 66 4.43 13.95 4.37
CA ASP A 66 5.62 14.75 4.06
C ASP A 66 6.84 13.90 3.68
N ARG A 67 6.71 12.57 3.71
CA ARG A 67 7.86 11.64 3.64
C ARG A 67 7.77 10.61 2.53
N TYR A 68 6.57 10.24 2.12
CA TYR A 68 6.36 9.16 1.17
C TYR A 68 5.47 9.60 0.02
N ASP A 69 5.77 9.09 -1.16
CA ASP A 69 5.01 9.34 -2.38
C ASP A 69 3.77 8.45 -2.46
N ALA A 70 3.78 7.26 -1.85
CA ALA A 70 2.66 6.33 -1.81
C ALA A 70 2.72 5.40 -0.59
N ILE A 71 1.59 4.76 -0.29
CA ILE A 71 1.44 3.73 0.75
C ILE A 71 0.97 2.41 0.10
N VAL A 72 1.57 1.29 0.52
CA VAL A 72 1.03 -0.05 0.29
C VAL A 72 0.72 -0.64 1.66
N ILE A 73 -0.54 -0.98 1.93
CA ILE A 73 -0.95 -1.43 3.26
C ILE A 73 -1.69 -2.76 3.19
N ASN A 74 -1.27 -3.72 4.02
CA ASN A 74 -2.11 -4.85 4.42
C ASN A 74 -2.65 -4.56 5.82
N PRO A 75 -3.92 -4.12 5.98
CA PRO A 75 -4.47 -3.80 7.30
C PRO A 75 -4.82 -5.05 8.12
N ALA A 76 -4.68 -6.24 7.53
CA ALA A 76 -5.13 -7.51 8.11
C ALA A 76 -6.55 -7.39 8.68
N GLY A 77 -6.76 -7.80 9.93
CA GLY A 77 -8.07 -7.72 10.58
C GLY A 77 -8.64 -6.30 10.68
N TYR A 78 -7.79 -5.26 10.73
CA TYR A 78 -8.25 -3.88 10.89
C TYR A 78 -8.97 -3.34 9.67
N THR A 79 -8.84 -3.97 8.50
CA THR A 79 -9.61 -3.50 7.34
C THR A 79 -11.12 -3.59 7.59
N HIS A 80 -11.55 -4.55 8.42
CA HIS A 80 -12.96 -4.82 8.71
C HIS A 80 -13.51 -3.98 9.87
N THR A 81 -12.66 -3.25 10.61
CA THR A 81 -13.06 -2.60 11.87
C THR A 81 -12.58 -1.17 12.04
N SER A 82 -11.46 -0.79 11.42
CA SER A 82 -10.75 0.45 11.75
C SER A 82 -11.22 1.63 10.91
N VAL A 83 -12.14 2.41 11.48
CA VAL A 83 -12.47 3.74 10.95
C VAL A 83 -11.29 4.71 11.16
N ALA A 84 -10.51 4.54 12.23
CA ALA A 84 -9.35 5.39 12.51
C ALA A 84 -8.27 5.31 11.41
N ILE A 85 -7.92 4.11 10.93
CA ILE A 85 -6.96 3.93 9.83
C ILE A 85 -7.55 4.47 8.51
N ARG A 86 -8.84 4.23 8.24
CA ARG A 86 -9.52 4.82 7.07
C ARG A 86 -9.37 6.33 7.05
N ASP A 87 -9.71 6.98 8.16
CA ASP A 87 -9.74 8.44 8.26
C ASP A 87 -8.33 9.01 8.20
N ALA A 88 -7.33 8.33 8.76
CA ALA A 88 -5.92 8.70 8.62
C ALA A 88 -5.48 8.68 7.14
N ILE A 89 -5.83 7.63 6.38
CA ILE A 89 -5.51 7.53 4.94
C ILE A 89 -6.17 8.67 4.16
N ALA A 90 -7.45 8.91 4.42
CA ALA A 90 -8.20 9.99 3.77
C ALA A 90 -7.59 11.38 4.07
N ALA A 91 -7.18 11.61 5.33
CA ALA A 91 -6.65 12.90 5.77
C ALA A 91 -5.29 13.25 5.15
N VAL A 92 -4.42 12.27 4.91
CA VAL A 92 -3.09 12.54 4.33
C VAL A 92 -3.10 12.68 2.81
N SER A 93 -4.11 12.15 2.12
CA SER A 93 -4.23 12.19 0.66
C SER A 93 -3.01 11.60 -0.08
N VAL A 94 -2.25 10.73 0.58
CA VAL A 94 -1.14 9.98 -0.02
C VAL A 94 -1.74 8.79 -0.78
N PRO A 95 -1.42 8.59 -2.07
CA PRO A 95 -1.95 7.48 -2.85
C PRO A 95 -1.68 6.13 -2.17
N THR A 96 -2.75 5.40 -1.85
CA THR A 96 -2.68 4.19 -1.02
C THR A 96 -3.22 2.98 -1.77
N VAL A 97 -2.52 1.85 -1.75
CA VAL A 97 -3.00 0.57 -2.29
C VAL A 97 -3.20 -0.41 -1.14
N GLU A 98 -4.41 -0.95 -1.02
CA GLU A 98 -4.73 -1.99 -0.03
C GLU A 98 -4.37 -3.37 -0.60
N VAL A 99 -3.74 -4.24 0.21
CA VAL A 99 -3.37 -5.59 -0.21
C VAL A 99 -3.74 -6.64 0.84
N HIS A 100 -4.22 -7.80 0.37
CA HIS A 100 -4.54 -8.96 1.18
C HIS A 100 -4.00 -10.24 0.55
N MET A 101 -3.33 -11.07 1.36
CA MET A 101 -2.80 -12.35 0.87
C MET A 101 -3.92 -13.33 0.50
N SER A 102 -4.90 -13.49 1.40
CA SER A 102 -6.09 -14.32 1.15
C SER A 102 -7.15 -13.52 0.40
N ASN A 103 -8.04 -14.22 -0.31
CA ASN A 103 -9.24 -13.61 -0.86
C ASN A 103 -10.23 -13.36 0.28
N ILE A 104 -10.40 -12.11 0.69
CA ILE A 104 -11.26 -11.76 1.83
C ILE A 104 -12.74 -12.06 1.57
N TYR A 105 -13.17 -12.12 0.30
CA TYR A 105 -14.54 -12.41 -0.13
C TYR A 105 -14.87 -13.91 -0.21
N ARG A 106 -13.88 -14.78 0.01
CA ARG A 106 -14.09 -16.24 0.15
C ARG A 106 -14.14 -16.69 1.61
N ARG A 107 -14.12 -15.74 2.53
CA ARG A 107 -14.04 -15.99 3.96
C ARG A 107 -15.39 -15.69 4.63
N GLU A 108 -15.37 -15.55 5.94
CA GLU A 108 -16.56 -15.23 6.73
C GLU A 108 -17.17 -13.89 6.30
N GLU A 109 -18.49 -13.75 6.40
CA GLU A 109 -19.23 -12.57 5.89
C GLU A 109 -18.71 -11.24 6.45
N PHE A 110 -18.31 -11.20 7.73
CA PHE A 110 -17.74 -10.00 8.34
C PHE A 110 -16.42 -9.54 7.69
N ARG A 111 -15.78 -10.39 6.87
CA ARG A 111 -14.55 -10.05 6.13
C ARG A 111 -14.81 -9.46 4.75
N HIS A 112 -16.06 -9.46 4.29
CA HIS A 112 -16.41 -8.92 2.98
C HIS A 112 -16.37 -7.39 2.98
N GLN A 113 -16.49 -6.76 4.15
CA GLN A 113 -16.41 -5.32 4.29
C GLN A 113 -14.97 -4.86 4.56
N SER A 114 -14.50 -3.88 3.79
CA SER A 114 -13.27 -3.14 4.05
C SER A 114 -13.61 -1.65 4.20
N TYR A 115 -13.26 -1.07 5.35
CA TYR A 115 -13.32 0.39 5.56
C TYR A 115 -12.22 1.13 4.79
N ILE A 116 -11.15 0.43 4.40
CA ILE A 116 -9.97 1.00 3.74
C ILE A 116 -10.17 1.09 2.23
N ALA A 117 -10.84 0.11 1.62
CA ALA A 117 -11.00 0.00 0.17
C ALA A 117 -11.63 1.26 -0.45
N GLY A 118 -12.58 1.88 0.25
CA GLY A 118 -13.25 3.10 -0.22
C GLY A 118 -12.40 4.37 -0.23
N VAL A 119 -11.23 4.37 0.41
CA VAL A 119 -10.29 5.51 0.45
C VAL A 119 -8.93 5.19 -0.18
N ALA A 120 -8.74 3.96 -0.66
CA ALA A 120 -7.56 3.53 -1.39
C ALA A 120 -7.72 3.77 -2.91
N LEU A 121 -6.61 3.81 -3.65
CA LEU A 121 -6.61 3.76 -5.11
C LEU A 121 -7.25 2.48 -5.65
N GLY A 122 -7.10 1.39 -4.91
CA GLY A 122 -7.59 0.06 -5.26
C GLY A 122 -7.15 -0.97 -4.24
N GLN A 123 -7.71 -2.16 -4.36
CA GLN A 123 -7.44 -3.31 -3.50
C GLN A 123 -6.95 -4.50 -4.33
N VAL A 124 -5.91 -5.18 -3.85
CA VAL A 124 -5.46 -6.47 -4.39
C VAL A 124 -5.67 -7.56 -3.35
N SER A 125 -6.47 -8.59 -3.63
CA SER A 125 -6.80 -9.64 -2.67
C SER A 125 -6.74 -11.03 -3.29
N GLY A 126 -6.13 -11.99 -2.59
CA GLY A 126 -6.23 -13.42 -2.93
C GLY A 126 -5.09 -14.03 -3.71
N PHE A 127 -3.99 -13.32 -3.95
CA PHE A 127 -2.84 -13.81 -4.71
C PHE A 127 -1.64 -14.18 -3.80
N GLY A 128 -1.89 -14.43 -2.51
CA GLY A 128 -0.83 -14.78 -1.56
C GLY A 128 0.22 -13.67 -1.45
N MET A 129 1.50 -14.04 -1.56
CA MET A 129 2.60 -13.07 -1.57
C MET A 129 2.53 -12.12 -2.78
N ASP A 130 2.03 -12.58 -3.93
CA ASP A 130 1.96 -11.76 -5.14
C ASP A 130 1.00 -10.58 -5.00
N SER A 131 0.03 -10.64 -4.08
CA SER A 131 -0.81 -9.48 -3.75
C SER A 131 0.03 -8.25 -3.37
N TYR A 132 1.12 -8.44 -2.63
CA TYR A 132 2.04 -7.37 -2.27
C TYR A 132 2.83 -6.84 -3.47
N LEU A 133 3.32 -7.73 -4.34
CA LEU A 133 4.09 -7.35 -5.51
C LEU A 133 3.22 -6.59 -6.51
N LEU A 134 1.99 -7.08 -6.76
CA LEU A 134 1.00 -6.41 -7.58
C LEU A 134 0.62 -5.05 -7.00
N GLY A 135 0.39 -4.96 -5.69
CA GLY A 135 0.10 -3.69 -5.03
C GLY A 135 1.23 -2.66 -5.14
N LEU A 136 2.49 -3.10 -4.96
CA LEU A 136 3.64 -2.23 -5.15
C LEU A 136 3.78 -1.76 -6.61
N ARG A 137 3.59 -2.66 -7.59
CA ARG A 137 3.57 -2.29 -9.01
C ARG A 137 2.48 -1.27 -9.34
N ALA A 138 1.29 -1.44 -8.78
CA ALA A 138 0.18 -0.51 -8.97
C ALA A 138 0.52 0.89 -8.43
N ALA A 139 1.10 0.96 -7.21
CA ALA A 139 1.56 2.23 -6.63
C ALA A 139 2.64 2.91 -7.51
N ILE A 140 3.65 2.15 -7.94
CA ILE A 140 4.72 2.67 -8.81
C ILE A 140 4.17 3.17 -10.15
N ALA A 141 3.28 2.41 -10.78
CA ALA A 141 2.66 2.78 -12.05
C ALA A 141 1.86 4.09 -11.93
N HIS A 142 1.07 4.22 -10.85
CA HIS A 142 0.32 5.43 -10.55
C HIS A 142 1.26 6.64 -10.40
N LEU A 143 2.34 6.52 -9.63
CA LEU A 143 3.30 7.61 -9.42
C LEU A 143 4.01 8.05 -10.72
N ARG A 144 4.41 7.09 -11.55
CA ARG A 144 5.04 7.37 -12.85
C ARG A 144 4.07 8.12 -13.77
N ALA A 145 2.81 7.67 -13.86
CA ALA A 145 1.79 8.32 -14.68
C ALA A 145 1.51 9.76 -14.24
N THR A 146 1.36 10.02 -12.94
CA THR A 146 1.08 11.36 -12.39
C THR A 146 2.24 12.33 -12.63
N ARG A 147 3.49 11.84 -12.55
CA ARG A 147 4.69 12.65 -12.83
C ARG A 147 4.76 13.06 -14.30
N ASP A 148 4.43 12.15 -15.23
CA ASP A 148 4.47 12.44 -16.66
C ASP A 148 3.42 13.47 -17.09
N VAL A 149 2.20 13.38 -16.52
CA VAL A 149 1.13 14.37 -16.76
C VAL A 149 1.58 15.77 -16.29
N SER A 150 2.12 15.85 -15.07
CA SER A 150 2.64 17.11 -14.51
C SER A 150 3.78 17.69 -15.35
N GLY A 151 4.66 16.84 -15.89
CA GLY A 151 5.73 17.23 -16.80
C GLY A 151 5.22 17.79 -18.14
N ARG A 152 4.21 17.15 -18.74
CA ARG A 152 3.60 17.60 -20.00
C ARG A 152 2.88 18.94 -19.85
N MET A 153 2.11 19.14 -18.77
CA MET A 153 1.43 20.41 -18.51
C MET A 153 2.40 21.59 -18.34
N ARG A 154 3.53 21.40 -17.65
CA ARG A 154 4.56 22.44 -17.49
C ARG A 154 5.21 22.81 -18.83
N ARG A 155 5.50 21.84 -19.70
CA ARG A 155 6.06 22.09 -21.04
C ARG A 155 5.07 22.77 -22.00
N GLY A 156 3.78 22.46 -21.90
CA GLY A 156 2.72 23.10 -22.69
C GLY A 156 2.52 24.58 -22.37
N ARG A 157 2.57 24.96 -21.08
CA ARG A 157 2.46 26.37 -20.64
C ARG A 157 3.65 27.23 -21.07
N GLN A 158 4.87 26.69 -21.09
CA GLN A 158 6.07 27.45 -21.52
C GLN A 158 6.09 27.75 -23.03
N ARG A 159 5.45 26.93 -23.87
CA ARG A 159 5.36 27.18 -25.32
C ARG A 159 4.27 28.17 -25.73
N GLY A 160 3.32 28.47 -24.84
CA GLY A 160 2.23 29.43 -25.09
C GLY A 160 2.55 30.89 -24.74
N GLY A 161 3.70 31.17 -24.10
CA GLY A 161 4.06 32.49 -23.58
C GLY A 161 4.92 33.39 -24.48
N SER A 162 5.25 32.97 -25.71
CA SER A 162 6.12 33.73 -26.62
C SER A 162 5.37 34.26 -27.86
N ARG A 163 4.18 34.82 -27.63
CA ARG A 163 3.48 35.66 -28.62
C ARG A 163 2.84 36.85 -27.92
N ARG A 164 3.67 37.86 -27.63
CA ARG A 164 3.39 39.31 -27.71
C ARG A 164 4.58 40.07 -27.19
#